data_AF-A0A3R7VP35-F1
#
_entry.id   AF-A0A3R7VP35-F1
#
_cell.length_a   1.000
_cell.length_b   1.000
_cell.length_c   1.000
_cell.angle_alpha   90.00
_cell.angle_beta   90.00
_cell.angle_gamma   90.00
#
_symmetry.space_group_name_H-M   'P 1'
#
loop_
_entity.id
_entity.type
_entity.pdbx_description
1 polymer ?
#
loop_
_entity_poly.entity_id
_entity_poly.type
_entity_poly.pdbx_seq_one_letter_code
_entity_poly.pdbx_strand_id
1 'polypeptide(L)'
;MSRSVKSAKSSIKEIYALMDSLQETVKNDIKSNLSSFDESLRTRLSNAENVIIESSRAREAMVAGIVGMRKSIEKAQRKFSRNNNIEDLRSTLLDVAKDISRLRIANENISESIKTVLNPNMSAVEGVERFAFDIQRFAATWERIGRDIDQGISDLCDDQDPSELVDLENYISKQGYDKLISNQDLSEEVESE
;
A
#
# COMPACT_ATOMS: atom_id res chain seq x y z
N MET A 1 -27.08 -37.90 -3.52
CA MET A 1 -27.98 -36.79 -3.93
C MET A 1 -28.01 -36.80 -5.44
N SER A 2 -29.17 -36.96 -6.08
CA SER A 2 -29.19 -37.03 -7.55
C SER A 2 -28.73 -35.68 -8.12
N ARG A 3 -27.69 -35.72 -8.98
CA ARG A 3 -27.17 -34.55 -9.67
C ARG A 3 -28.13 -34.14 -10.77
N SER A 4 -29.22 -33.47 -10.38
CA SER A 4 -30.10 -32.87 -11.37
C SER A 4 -29.38 -31.71 -12.06
N VAL A 5 -29.67 -31.49 -13.34
CA VAL A 5 -29.23 -30.29 -14.10
C VAL A 5 -29.55 -29.00 -13.35
N LYS A 6 -30.66 -29.00 -12.58
CA LYS A 6 -31.05 -27.87 -11.73
C LYS A 6 -30.04 -27.60 -10.62
N SER A 7 -29.53 -28.64 -9.96
CA SER A 7 -28.50 -28.51 -8.92
C SER A 7 -27.19 -27.99 -9.51
N ALA A 8 -26.73 -28.55 -10.63
CA ALA A 8 -25.51 -28.11 -11.30
C ALA A 8 -25.59 -26.63 -11.72
N LYS A 9 -26.73 -26.20 -12.29
CA LYS A 9 -26.98 -24.78 -12.62
C LYS A 9 -26.95 -23.87 -11.39
N SER A 10 -27.40 -24.34 -10.23
CA SER A 10 -27.33 -23.57 -8.98
C SER A 10 -25.89 -23.40 -8.52
N SER A 11 -25.12 -24.50 -8.46
CA SER A 11 -23.70 -24.46 -8.06
C SER A 11 -22.85 -23.60 -9.01
N ILE A 12 -23.09 -23.68 -10.33
CA ILE A 12 -22.42 -22.80 -11.29
C ILE A 12 -22.71 -21.33 -10.99
N LYS A 13 -23.95 -20.99 -10.64
CA LYS A 13 -24.31 -19.61 -10.27
C LYS A 13 -23.58 -19.15 -9.00
N GLU A 14 -23.41 -20.04 -8.03
CA GLU A 14 -22.64 -19.77 -6.80
C GLU A 14 -21.15 -19.54 -7.11
N ILE A 15 -20.57 -20.35 -8.00
CA ILE A 15 -19.18 -20.17 -8.46
C ILE A 15 -18.99 -18.82 -9.16
N TYR A 16 -19.93 -18.41 -10.03
CA TYR A 16 -19.90 -17.07 -10.63
C TYR A 16 -19.97 -15.95 -9.59
N ALA A 17 -20.78 -16.12 -8.54
CA ALA A 17 -20.83 -15.14 -7.45
C ALA A 17 -19.51 -15.06 -6.68
N LEU A 18 -18.81 -16.19 -6.48
CA LEU A 18 -17.46 -16.21 -5.90
C LEU A 18 -16.44 -15.49 -6.80
N MET A 19 -16.52 -15.70 -8.12
CA MET A 19 -15.67 -15.00 -9.09
C MET A 19 -15.90 -13.48 -9.03
N ASP A 20 -17.15 -13.04 -9.04
CA ASP A 20 -17.50 -11.61 -8.93
C ASP A 20 -16.99 -11.01 -7.61
N SER A 21 -17.16 -11.75 -6.50
CA SER A 21 -16.64 -11.36 -5.20
C SER A 21 -15.11 -11.25 -5.19
N LEU A 22 -14.39 -12.19 -5.83
CA LEU A 22 -12.93 -12.13 -5.94
C LEU A 22 -12.49 -10.88 -6.70
N GLN A 23 -13.10 -10.60 -7.84
CA GLN A 23 -12.78 -9.43 -8.67
C GLN A 23 -13.02 -8.13 -7.91
N GLU A 24 -14.14 -8.02 -7.20
CA GLU A 24 -14.47 -6.85 -6.40
C GLU A 24 -13.48 -6.67 -5.24
N THR A 25 -13.16 -7.73 -4.50
CA THR A 25 -12.21 -7.70 -3.39
C THR A 25 -10.82 -7.27 -3.87
N VAL A 26 -10.29 -7.88 -4.94
CA VAL A 26 -8.98 -7.52 -5.53
C VAL A 26 -8.96 -6.03 -5.91
N LYS A 27 -10.00 -5.57 -6.60
CA LYS A 27 -10.09 -4.18 -7.04
C LYS A 27 -10.12 -3.20 -5.87
N ASN A 28 -10.91 -3.50 -4.84
CA ASN A 28 -11.06 -2.65 -3.67
C ASN A 28 -9.77 -2.60 -2.84
N ASP A 29 -9.13 -3.75 -2.62
CA ASP A 29 -7.87 -3.86 -1.88
C ASP A 29 -6.75 -3.10 -2.57
N ILE A 30 -6.56 -3.29 -3.90
CA ILE A 30 -5.55 -2.57 -4.67
C ILE A 30 -5.82 -1.06 -4.64
N LYS A 31 -7.08 -0.65 -4.87
CA LYS A 31 -7.46 0.77 -4.88
C LYS A 31 -7.19 1.42 -3.53
N SER A 32 -7.60 0.75 -2.44
CA SER A 32 -7.39 1.21 -1.08
C SER A 32 -5.89 1.35 -0.78
N ASN A 33 -5.10 0.31 -1.03
CA ASN A 33 -3.67 0.32 -0.77
C ASN A 33 -2.93 1.39 -1.58
N LEU A 34 -3.27 1.55 -2.86
CA LEU A 34 -2.69 2.60 -3.71
C LEU A 34 -3.02 3.99 -3.18
N SER A 35 -4.27 4.21 -2.74
CA SER A 35 -4.68 5.49 -2.17
C SER A 35 -3.94 5.82 -0.88
N SER A 36 -3.78 4.85 0.03
CA SER A 36 -3.02 5.03 1.27
C SER A 36 -1.53 5.27 1.02
N PHE A 37 -0.95 4.59 0.02
CA PHE A 37 0.44 4.80 -0.38
C PHE A 37 0.66 6.20 -0.95
N ASP A 38 -0.20 6.66 -1.87
CA ASP A 38 -0.12 8.01 -2.44
C ASP A 38 -0.30 9.08 -1.36
N GLU A 39 -1.28 8.92 -0.47
CA GLU A 39 -1.51 9.85 0.65
C GLU A 39 -0.30 9.92 1.59
N SER A 40 0.32 8.78 1.91
CA SER A 40 1.51 8.73 2.75
C SER A 40 2.68 9.48 2.12
N LEU A 41 2.96 9.24 0.84
CA LEU A 41 4.03 9.92 0.12
C LEU A 41 3.77 11.42 -0.03
N ARG A 42 2.55 11.82 -0.36
CA ARG A 42 2.15 13.24 -0.47
C ARG A 42 2.28 13.96 0.85
N THR A 43 1.81 13.35 1.94
CA THR A 43 1.92 13.94 3.28
C THR A 43 3.38 14.14 3.66
N ARG A 44 4.23 13.13 3.42
CA ARG A 44 5.67 13.24 3.65
C ARG A 44 6.29 14.38 2.83
N LEU A 45 6.00 14.44 1.53
CA LEU A 45 6.56 15.45 0.64
C LEU A 45 6.11 16.86 1.04
N SER A 46 4.83 17.05 1.32
CA SER A 46 4.26 18.33 1.78
C SER A 46 4.90 18.80 3.08
N ASN A 47 5.07 17.90 4.06
CA ASN A 47 5.73 18.23 5.33
C ASN A 47 7.20 18.63 5.11
N ALA A 48 7.92 17.88 4.27
CA ALA A 48 9.31 18.21 3.93
C ALA A 48 9.41 19.56 3.21
N GLU A 49 8.54 19.80 2.23
CA GLU A 49 8.47 21.04 1.46
C GLU A 49 8.25 22.25 2.37
N ASN A 50 7.25 22.18 3.27
CA ASN A 50 6.96 23.26 4.21
C ASN A 50 8.18 23.60 5.07
N VAL A 51 8.83 22.60 5.67
CA VAL A 51 10.01 22.82 6.51
C VAL A 51 11.18 23.39 5.70
N ILE A 52 11.41 22.91 4.48
CA ILE A 52 12.48 23.41 3.61
C ILE A 52 12.24 24.88 3.23
N ILE A 53 11.02 25.23 2.83
CA ILE A 53 10.66 26.60 2.45
C ILE A 53 10.79 27.55 3.64
N GLU A 54 10.25 27.18 4.80
CA GLU A 54 10.36 27.99 6.02
C GLU A 54 11.81 28.18 6.45
N SER A 55 12.60 27.10 6.42
CA SER A 55 14.04 27.15 6.70
C SER A 55 14.80 28.06 5.74
N SER A 56 14.45 28.02 4.45
CA SER A 56 15.05 28.89 3.42
C SER A 56 14.73 30.36 3.68
N ARG A 57 13.45 30.69 3.92
CA ARG A 57 13.02 32.06 4.25
C ARG A 57 13.69 32.58 5.51
N ALA A 58 13.79 31.75 6.54
CA ALA A 58 14.45 32.12 7.78
C ALA A 58 15.95 32.41 7.55
N ARG A 59 16.65 31.59 6.76
CA ARG A 59 18.05 31.83 6.39
C ARG A 59 18.21 33.13 5.59
N GLU A 60 17.32 33.43 4.65
CA GLU A 60 17.33 34.71 3.93
C GLU A 60 17.18 35.91 4.86
N ALA A 61 16.23 35.85 5.79
CA ALA A 61 16.03 36.89 6.81
C ALA A 61 17.26 37.07 7.70
N MET A 62 17.92 35.98 8.09
CA MET A 62 19.18 36.02 8.85
C MET A 62 20.28 36.71 8.05
N VAL A 63 20.46 36.37 6.77
CA VAL A 63 21.46 37.01 5.89
C VAL A 63 21.20 38.52 5.81
N ALA A 64 19.95 38.94 5.63
CA ALA A 64 19.58 40.36 5.62
C ALA A 64 19.92 41.04 6.97
N GLY A 65 19.62 40.38 8.09
CA GLY A 65 19.99 40.85 9.43
C GLY A 65 21.50 41.02 9.59
N ILE A 66 22.30 40.05 9.15
CA ILE A 66 23.77 40.10 9.16
C ILE A 66 24.31 41.28 8.35
N VAL A 67 23.77 41.51 7.15
CA VAL A 67 24.13 42.66 6.32
C VAL A 67 23.79 43.98 7.03
N GLY A 68 22.64 44.06 7.69
CA GLY A 68 22.22 45.22 8.49
C GLY A 68 23.17 45.51 9.65
N MET A 69 23.52 44.49 10.44
CA MET A 69 24.47 44.61 11.55
C MET A 69 25.85 45.08 11.08
N ARG A 70 26.36 44.53 9.97
CA ARG A 70 27.64 44.96 9.39
C ARG A 70 27.62 46.45 9.03
N LYS A 71 26.55 46.93 8.39
CA LYS A 71 26.39 48.35 8.06
C LYS A 71 26.35 49.24 9.32
N SER A 72 25.70 48.78 10.40
CA SER A 72 25.68 49.48 11.68
C SER A 72 27.08 49.61 12.28
N ILE A 73 27.88 48.53 12.26
CA ILE A 73 29.29 48.55 12.71
C ILE A 73 30.10 49.54 11.87
N GLU A 74 30.03 49.45 10.54
CA GLU A 74 30.76 50.36 9.63
C GLU A 74 30.41 51.83 9.89
N LYS A 75 29.13 52.13 10.17
CA LYS A 75 28.68 53.49 10.50
C LYS A 75 29.23 53.96 11.85
N ALA A 76 29.20 53.11 12.88
CA ALA A 76 29.74 53.43 14.21
C ALA A 76 31.27 53.64 14.15
N GLN A 77 31.99 52.79 13.42
CA GLN A 77 33.42 52.93 13.21
C GLN A 77 33.79 54.25 12.52
N ARG A 78 33.06 54.64 11.46
CA ARG A 78 33.28 55.93 10.77
C ARG A 78 33.07 57.13 11.69
N LYS A 79 32.08 57.08 12.58
CA LYS A 79 31.85 58.13 13.58
C LYS A 79 33.03 58.19 14.55
N PHE A 80 33.39 57.05 15.13
CA PHE A 80 34.52 56.92 16.05
C PHE A 80 35.82 57.51 15.46
N SER A 81 36.15 57.22 14.21
CA SER A 81 37.35 57.78 13.56
C SER A 81 37.34 59.32 13.42
N ARG A 82 36.17 59.96 13.44
CA ARG A 82 36.04 61.43 13.29
C ARG A 82 36.02 62.17 14.62
N ASN A 83 35.40 61.59 15.64
CA ASN A 83 35.11 62.28 16.90
C ASN A 83 35.58 61.54 18.15
N ASN A 84 36.26 60.40 17.99
CA ASN A 84 36.81 59.56 19.05
C ASN A 84 35.78 59.09 20.10
N ASN A 85 34.49 59.04 19.73
CA ASN A 85 33.42 58.63 20.65
C ASN A 85 33.41 57.09 20.83
N ILE A 86 34.20 56.62 21.80
CA ILE A 86 34.38 55.19 22.09
C ILE A 86 33.12 54.53 22.67
N GLU A 87 32.30 55.28 23.41
CA GLU A 87 31.10 54.74 24.06
C GLU A 87 30.03 54.35 23.04
N ASP A 88 29.81 55.17 22.02
CA ASP A 88 28.87 54.85 20.91
C ASP A 88 29.29 53.58 20.16
N LEU A 89 30.60 53.45 19.89
CA LEU A 89 31.14 52.28 19.21
C LEU A 89 30.99 51.02 20.08
N ARG A 90 31.34 51.13 21.37
CA ARG A 90 31.19 50.04 22.34
C ARG A 90 29.73 49.59 22.45
N SER A 91 28.80 50.53 22.56
CA SER A 91 27.36 50.25 22.62
C SER A 91 26.88 49.51 21.37
N THR A 92 27.25 49.99 20.18
CA THR A 92 26.89 49.32 18.91
C THR A 92 27.44 47.89 18.83
N LEU A 93 28.68 47.67 19.26
CA LEU A 93 29.30 46.34 19.25
C LEU A 93 28.62 45.38 20.24
N LEU A 94 28.23 45.86 21.42
CA LEU A 94 27.50 45.06 22.40
C LEU A 94 26.12 44.65 21.87
N ASP A 95 25.42 45.54 21.19
CA ASP A 95 24.12 45.22 20.60
C ASP A 95 24.24 44.21 19.45
N VAL A 96 25.22 44.39 18.56
CA VAL A 96 25.49 43.38 17.50
C VAL A 96 25.89 42.03 18.10
N ALA A 97 26.66 42.00 19.20
CA ALA A 97 27.00 40.73 19.86
C ALA A 97 25.75 40.01 20.40
N LYS A 98 24.77 40.73 20.95
CA LYS A 98 23.48 40.16 21.37
C LYS A 98 22.70 39.61 20.17
N ASP A 99 22.65 40.35 19.07
CA ASP A 99 21.95 39.92 17.87
C ASP A 99 22.60 38.71 17.20
N ILE A 100 23.94 38.62 17.19
CA ILE A 100 24.67 37.42 16.76
C ILE A 100 24.28 36.21 17.62
N SER A 101 24.16 36.37 18.94
CA SER A 101 23.73 35.29 19.82
C SER A 101 22.31 34.81 19.48
N ARG A 102 21.38 35.75 19.26
CA ARG A 102 20.01 35.43 18.81
C ARG A 102 19.98 34.70 17.47
N LEU A 103 20.79 35.13 16.50
CA LEU A 103 20.89 34.46 15.20
C LEU A 103 21.48 33.05 15.30
N ARG A 104 22.42 32.81 16.24
CA ARG A 104 22.93 31.45 16.48
C ARG A 104 21.83 30.51 16.95
N ILE A 105 21.01 30.95 17.91
CA ILE A 105 19.85 30.18 18.39
C ILE A 105 18.85 29.93 17.26
N ALA A 106 18.53 30.97 16.48
CA ALA A 106 17.63 30.82 15.32
C ALA A 106 18.18 29.80 14.30
N ASN A 107 19.50 29.81 14.04
CA ASN A 107 20.13 28.86 13.14
C ASN A 107 20.09 27.42 13.67
N GLU A 108 20.22 27.24 14.98
CA GLU A 108 20.12 25.94 15.64
C GLU A 108 18.71 25.37 15.48
N ASN A 109 17.68 26.18 15.74
CA ASN A 109 16.27 25.80 15.52
C ASN A 109 16.01 25.38 14.07
N ILE A 110 16.49 26.16 13.08
CA ILE A 110 16.38 25.80 11.65
C ILE A 110 17.07 24.47 11.37
N SER A 111 18.23 24.24 11.97
CA SER A 111 18.99 23.01 11.78
C SER A 111 18.26 21.81 12.39
N GLU A 112 17.61 21.98 13.53
CA GLU A 112 16.75 20.96 14.13
C GLU A 112 15.52 20.66 13.26
N SER A 113 14.86 21.68 12.72
CA SER A 113 13.75 21.49 11.77
C SER A 113 14.19 20.71 10.54
N ILE A 114 15.34 21.03 9.93
CA ILE A 114 15.83 20.26 8.78
C ILE A 114 16.18 18.81 9.16
N LYS A 115 16.65 18.54 10.37
CA LYS A 115 16.93 17.16 10.81
C LYS A 115 15.68 16.28 10.81
N THR A 116 14.49 16.82 11.09
CA THR A 116 13.24 16.03 11.05
C THR A 116 12.85 15.63 9.62
N VAL A 117 13.24 16.44 8.62
CA VAL A 117 13.07 16.11 7.20
C VAL A 117 14.06 15.03 6.76
N LEU A 118 15.30 15.11 7.24
CA LEU A 118 16.35 14.13 6.92
C LEU A 118 16.13 12.79 7.60
N ASN A 119 15.55 12.79 8.80
CA ASN A 119 15.26 11.61 9.59
C ASN A 119 13.74 11.54 9.85
N PRO A 120 12.94 11.25 8.81
CA PRO A 120 11.51 11.18 8.97
C PRO A 120 11.12 9.94 9.77
N ASN A 121 9.99 10.00 10.49
CA ASN A 121 9.40 8.83 11.16
C ASN A 121 9.01 7.70 10.18
N MET A 122 8.80 8.05 8.90
CA MET A 122 8.52 7.12 7.82
C MET A 122 9.19 7.65 6.55
N SER A 123 10.09 6.87 6.00
CA SER A 123 10.75 7.12 4.72
C SER A 123 9.86 6.70 3.55
N ALA A 124 10.19 7.20 2.35
CA ALA A 124 9.52 6.75 1.14
C ALA A 124 9.76 5.26 0.86
N VAL A 125 10.93 4.74 1.28
CA VAL A 125 11.28 3.31 1.16
C VAL A 125 10.35 2.47 2.02
N GLU A 126 10.22 2.81 3.30
CA GLU A 126 9.30 2.10 4.21
C GLU A 126 7.83 2.21 3.74
N GLY A 127 7.46 3.31 3.07
CA GLY A 127 6.16 3.43 2.39
C GLY A 127 5.97 2.38 1.28
N VAL A 128 7.00 2.14 0.46
CA VAL A 128 6.99 1.11 -0.60
C VAL A 128 6.96 -0.29 0.03
N GLU A 129 7.75 -0.52 1.07
CA GLU A 129 7.79 -1.80 1.78
C GLU A 129 6.43 -2.13 2.39
N ARG A 130 5.77 -1.14 3.01
CA ARG A 130 4.41 -1.31 3.54
C ARG A 130 3.40 -1.61 2.44
N PHE A 131 3.44 -0.88 1.33
CA PHE A 131 2.57 -1.15 0.18
C PHE A 131 2.74 -2.60 -0.31
N ALA A 132 3.97 -3.07 -0.49
CA ALA A 132 4.26 -4.43 -0.92
C ALA A 132 3.79 -5.48 0.10
N PHE A 133 4.02 -5.23 1.39
CA PHE A 133 3.55 -6.08 2.48
C PHE A 133 2.02 -6.21 2.48
N ASP A 134 1.30 -5.11 2.28
CA ASP A 134 -0.16 -5.12 2.23
C ASP A 134 -0.67 -5.90 0.99
N ILE A 135 -0.05 -5.76 -0.18
CA ILE A 135 -0.36 -6.60 -1.35
C ILE A 135 -0.16 -8.08 -1.05
N GLN A 136 0.97 -8.45 -0.44
CA GLN A 136 1.26 -9.83 -0.07
C GLN A 136 0.21 -10.38 0.92
N ARG A 137 -0.24 -9.55 1.86
CA ARG A 137 -1.30 -9.91 2.81
C ARG A 137 -2.64 -10.11 2.12
N PHE A 138 -3.03 -9.25 1.19
CA PHE A 138 -4.28 -9.40 0.43
C PHE A 138 -4.28 -10.66 -0.43
N ALA A 139 -3.13 -11.01 -1.01
CA ALA A 139 -2.98 -12.19 -1.86
C ALA A 139 -3.45 -13.48 -1.18
N ALA A 140 -3.21 -13.65 0.13
CA ALA A 140 -3.70 -14.82 0.87
C ALA A 140 -5.24 -14.90 0.90
N THR A 141 -5.92 -13.76 0.97
CA THR A 141 -7.39 -13.71 0.94
C THR A 141 -7.91 -14.00 -0.45
N TRP A 142 -7.27 -13.43 -1.48
CA TRP A 142 -7.63 -13.67 -2.88
C TRP A 142 -7.44 -15.13 -3.28
N GLU A 143 -6.31 -15.72 -2.87
CA GLU A 143 -5.99 -17.13 -3.09
C GLU A 143 -7.06 -18.04 -2.48
N ARG A 144 -7.50 -17.76 -1.24
CA ARG A 144 -8.55 -18.54 -0.59
C ARG A 144 -9.84 -18.56 -1.41
N ILE A 145 -10.30 -17.41 -1.89
CA ILE A 145 -11.51 -17.33 -2.73
C ILE A 145 -11.29 -18.06 -4.06
N GLY A 146 -10.08 -17.95 -4.64
CA GLY A 146 -9.71 -18.72 -5.84
C GLY A 146 -9.80 -20.23 -5.61
N ARG A 147 -9.33 -20.73 -4.46
CA ARG A 147 -9.46 -22.15 -4.09
C ARG A 147 -10.91 -22.59 -3.92
N ASP A 148 -11.77 -21.72 -3.38
CA ASP A 148 -13.21 -22.02 -3.25
C ASP A 148 -13.88 -22.16 -4.63
N ILE A 149 -13.46 -21.35 -5.61
CA ILE A 149 -13.90 -21.48 -7.01
C ILE A 149 -13.45 -22.82 -7.59
N ASP A 150 -12.16 -23.16 -7.48
CA ASP A 150 -11.60 -24.41 -7.99
C ASP A 150 -12.28 -25.64 -7.35
N GLN A 151 -12.54 -25.58 -6.04
CA GLN A 151 -13.25 -26.64 -5.33
C GLN A 151 -14.69 -26.79 -5.86
N GLY A 152 -15.42 -25.68 -6.04
CA GLY A 152 -16.77 -25.73 -6.59
C GLY A 152 -16.83 -26.32 -8.00
N ILE A 153 -15.81 -26.05 -8.83
CA ILE A 153 -15.67 -26.67 -10.16
C ILE A 153 -15.39 -28.17 -10.01
N SER A 154 -14.44 -28.55 -9.14
CA SER A 154 -14.10 -29.95 -8.89
C SER A 154 -15.30 -30.77 -8.42
N ASP A 155 -16.13 -30.22 -7.53
CA ASP A 155 -17.33 -30.87 -7.01
C ASP A 155 -18.37 -31.14 -8.11
N LEU A 156 -18.40 -30.32 -9.17
CA LEU A 156 -19.27 -30.50 -10.32
C LEU A 156 -18.74 -31.52 -11.34
N CYS A 157 -17.41 -31.68 -11.40
CA CYS A 157 -16.73 -32.57 -12.34
C CYS A 157 -16.50 -33.99 -11.80
N ASP A 158 -16.93 -34.30 -10.59
CA ASP A 158 -16.73 -35.61 -9.96
C ASP A 158 -17.34 -36.74 -10.81
N ASP A 159 -16.54 -37.70 -11.26
CA ASP A 159 -16.91 -38.70 -12.30
C ASP A 159 -17.57 -39.97 -11.72
N GLN A 160 -18.22 -39.86 -10.56
CA GLN A 160 -18.90 -41.00 -9.96
C GLN A 160 -20.12 -41.41 -10.79
N ASP A 161 -20.25 -42.73 -11.01
CA ASP A 161 -21.42 -43.33 -11.63
C ASP A 161 -22.70 -42.97 -10.85
N PRO A 162 -23.84 -42.77 -11.55
CA PRO A 162 -25.11 -42.59 -10.88
C PRO A 162 -25.40 -43.77 -9.95
N SER A 163 -25.70 -43.52 -8.68
CA SER A 163 -26.07 -44.57 -7.71
C SER A 163 -27.20 -45.46 -8.22
N GLU A 164 -28.13 -44.88 -8.98
CA GLU A 164 -29.27 -45.54 -9.60
C GLU A 164 -28.83 -46.54 -10.69
N LEU A 165 -27.72 -46.29 -11.39
CA LEU A 165 -27.13 -47.23 -12.33
C LEU A 165 -26.56 -48.43 -11.57
N VAL A 166 -25.78 -48.19 -10.52
CA VAL A 166 -25.23 -49.23 -9.65
C VAL A 166 -26.35 -50.05 -8.98
N ASP A 167 -27.42 -49.41 -8.54
CA ASP A 167 -28.59 -50.07 -7.96
C ASP A 167 -29.32 -50.94 -8.99
N LEU A 168 -29.43 -50.47 -10.24
CA LEU A 168 -30.02 -51.22 -11.35
C LEU A 168 -29.18 -52.45 -11.71
N GLU A 169 -27.86 -52.30 -11.83
CA GLU A 169 -26.93 -53.42 -12.07
C GLU A 169 -27.04 -54.47 -10.95
N ASN A 170 -27.04 -54.02 -9.69
CA ASN A 170 -27.22 -54.89 -8.54
C ASN A 170 -28.58 -55.60 -8.54
N TYR A 171 -29.64 -54.93 -8.98
CA TYR A 171 -30.97 -55.52 -9.10
C TYR A 171 -31.01 -56.61 -10.17
N ILE A 172 -30.50 -56.32 -11.37
CA ILE A 172 -30.40 -57.28 -12.50
C ILE A 172 -29.63 -58.53 -12.05
N SER A 173 -28.51 -58.33 -11.36
CA SER A 173 -27.69 -59.44 -10.87
C SER A 173 -28.39 -60.28 -9.81
N LYS A 174 -29.05 -59.64 -8.82
CA LYS A 174 -29.80 -60.34 -7.77
C LYS A 174 -30.98 -61.16 -8.29
N GLN A 175 -31.64 -60.72 -9.36
CA GLN A 175 -32.73 -61.49 -9.98
C GLN A 175 -32.23 -62.62 -10.89
N GLY A 176 -30.91 -62.73 -11.10
CA GLY A 176 -30.31 -63.76 -11.97
C GLY A 176 -30.49 -63.48 -13.46
N TYR A 177 -30.88 -62.26 -13.83
CA TYR A 177 -31.03 -61.84 -15.23
C TYR A 177 -29.70 -61.73 -15.97
N ASP A 178 -28.58 -61.62 -15.26
CA ASP A 178 -27.22 -61.68 -15.85
C ASP A 178 -27.04 -62.89 -16.78
N LYS A 179 -27.64 -64.04 -16.43
CA LYS A 179 -27.56 -65.28 -17.22
C LYS A 179 -28.31 -65.23 -18.54
N LEU A 180 -29.27 -64.32 -18.68
CA LEU A 180 -30.02 -64.08 -19.92
C LEU A 180 -29.26 -63.12 -20.83
N ILE A 181 -28.44 -62.23 -20.26
CA ILE A 181 -27.67 -61.21 -20.97
C ILE A 181 -26.33 -61.77 -21.45
N SER A 182 -25.69 -62.66 -20.67
CA SER A 182 -24.40 -63.29 -21.00
C SER A 182 -24.38 -64.15 -22.29
N ASN A 183 -25.54 -64.42 -22.89
CA ASN A 183 -25.68 -65.20 -24.11
C ASN A 183 -25.88 -64.33 -25.37
N GLN A 184 -25.94 -63.00 -25.20
CA GLN A 184 -25.84 -62.05 -26.31
C GLN A 184 -24.48 -61.37 -26.21
N ASP A 185 -23.63 -61.60 -27.22
CA ASP A 185 -22.41 -60.85 -27.44
C ASP A 185 -22.75 -59.35 -27.50
N LEU A 186 -22.52 -58.63 -26.39
CA LEU A 186 -22.54 -57.16 -26.33
C LEU A 186 -21.24 -56.56 -26.93
N SER A 187 -20.51 -57.32 -27.73
CA SER A 187 -19.17 -56.98 -28.23
C SER A 187 -19.17 -56.12 -29.50
N GLU A 188 -20.32 -55.73 -30.06
CA GLU A 188 -20.36 -55.00 -31.34
C GLU A 188 -20.73 -53.50 -31.29
N GLU A 189 -21.07 -52.87 -30.16
CA GLU A 189 -21.57 -51.46 -30.20
C GLU A 189 -21.01 -50.48 -29.16
N VAL A 190 -19.73 -50.56 -28.75
CA VAL A 190 -19.10 -49.49 -27.92
C VAL A 190 -17.83 -48.89 -28.54
N GLU A 191 -17.49 -49.21 -29.79
CA GLU A 191 -16.45 -48.50 -30.56
C GLU A 191 -17.05 -47.66 -31.69
N SER A 192 -17.79 -46.60 -31.36
CA SER A 192 -17.88 -45.39 -32.19
C SER A 192 -18.78 -44.32 -31.57
N GLU A 193 -18.20 -43.43 -30.76
CA GLU A 193 -18.19 -41.96 -30.90
C GLU A 193 -17.51 -41.28 -29.71
#